data_AF-A0A1F6CNP8-F1
#
_entry.id   AF-A0A1F6CNP8-F1
#
_cell.length_a   1.000
_cell.length_b   1.000
_cell.length_c   1.000
_cell.angle_alpha   90.00
_cell.angle_beta   90.00
_cell.angle_gamma   90.00
#
_symmetry.space_group_name_H-M   'P 1'
#
loop_
_entity.id
_entity.type
_entity.pdbx_description
1 polymer ?
#
loop_
_entity_poly.entity_id
_entity_poly.type
_entity_poly.pdbx_seq_one_letter_code
_entity_poly.pdbx_strand_id
1 'polypeptide(L)'
;MADDDTSQPAATPPSPEATEGQGASEPATPSQEAPAEPAEQPIDDAQGKTAQPEVGTAHRPVDEPLSIQTEPFTPPQEPPTTPPTSASTPAITRNRELLMKGHAKTQERKQKKLDRIMAMFEEKKQDGSTSSPQVTNNDVEKLLHVSDATATRYLSILVKEGRVRRVGKTGAGVVYTKA
;
A
#
# COMPACT_ATOMS: atom_id res chain seq x y z
N MET A 1 -13.04 85.16 9.04
CA MET A 1 -12.27 84.64 7.89
C MET A 1 -12.41 83.14 7.91
N ALA A 2 -12.89 82.48 6.86
CA ALA A 2 -13.72 82.96 5.74
C ALA A 2 -14.43 81.72 5.20
N ASP A 3 -15.68 81.86 4.82
CA ASP A 3 -16.50 80.81 4.25
C ASP A 3 -15.95 80.37 2.89
N ASP A 4 -15.99 79.07 2.58
CA ASP A 4 -16.20 78.60 1.20
C ASP A 4 -16.94 77.26 1.21
N ASP A 5 -18.20 77.30 0.77
CA ASP A 5 -19.02 76.14 0.43
C ASP A 5 -18.76 75.81 -1.03
N THR A 6 -18.42 74.56 -1.36
CA THR A 6 -18.61 74.06 -2.72
C THR A 6 -19.15 72.63 -2.68
N SER A 7 -20.46 72.56 -2.90
CA SER A 7 -21.23 71.34 -3.08
C SER A 7 -21.12 70.76 -4.50
N GLN A 8 -21.42 69.45 -4.61
CA GLN A 8 -21.92 68.74 -5.82
C GLN A 8 -20.96 68.43 -7.00
N PRO A 9 -21.34 67.51 -7.92
CA PRO A 9 -22.53 66.63 -7.93
C PRO A 9 -22.22 65.12 -8.08
N ALA A 10 -23.25 64.30 -7.84
CA ALA A 10 -23.29 62.90 -8.30
C ALA A 10 -23.63 62.84 -9.80
N ALA A 11 -23.02 61.90 -10.54
CA ALA A 11 -23.32 61.67 -11.96
C ALA A 11 -23.34 60.16 -12.32
N THR A 12 -24.56 59.65 -12.48
CA THR A 12 -24.94 58.50 -13.34
C THR A 12 -25.97 59.01 -14.36
N PRO A 13 -26.36 58.23 -15.40
CA PRO A 13 -25.78 56.98 -15.91
C PRO A 13 -24.91 57.31 -17.16
N PRO A 14 -25.19 57.01 -18.46
CA PRO A 14 -26.21 56.18 -19.12
C PRO A 14 -25.73 54.75 -19.47
N SER A 15 -26.65 53.92 -19.95
CA SER A 15 -26.42 52.77 -20.83
C SER A 15 -27.14 53.04 -22.16
N PRO A 16 -26.52 52.76 -23.31
CA PRO A 16 -27.22 52.07 -24.41
C PRO A 16 -26.36 50.88 -24.89
N GLU A 17 -26.85 49.65 -24.93
CA GLU A 17 -27.91 49.13 -25.82
C GLU A 17 -27.46 48.94 -27.28
N ALA A 18 -27.65 47.71 -27.77
CA ALA A 18 -27.63 47.22 -29.15
C ALA A 18 -26.40 47.52 -30.05
N THR A 19 -25.63 46.45 -30.32
CA THR A 19 -25.27 46.13 -31.71
C THR A 19 -25.67 44.69 -31.99
N GLU A 20 -26.67 44.51 -32.86
CA GLU A 20 -27.03 43.21 -33.40
C GLU A 20 -25.88 42.65 -34.26
N GLY A 21 -25.52 41.40 -33.99
CA GLY A 21 -24.67 40.59 -34.86
C GLY A 21 -25.37 39.26 -35.14
N GLN A 22 -26.26 39.23 -36.12
CA GLN A 22 -26.95 38.01 -36.52
C GLN A 22 -25.92 37.00 -37.07
N GLY A 23 -25.89 35.81 -36.48
CA GLY A 23 -24.96 34.74 -36.83
C GLY A 23 -25.49 33.39 -36.37
N ALA A 24 -26.60 32.95 -36.98
CA ALA A 24 -27.21 31.67 -36.67
C ALA A 24 -26.29 30.51 -37.07
N SER A 25 -25.93 29.65 -36.10
CA SER A 25 -25.64 28.21 -36.28
C SER A 25 -25.39 27.54 -34.92
N GLU A 26 -26.45 26.96 -34.34
CA GLU A 26 -26.33 25.70 -33.60
C GLU A 26 -26.00 24.56 -34.61
N PRO A 27 -25.54 23.34 -34.21
CA PRO A 27 -25.47 22.82 -32.84
C PRO A 27 -24.18 22.02 -32.48
N ALA A 28 -24.21 21.45 -31.26
CA ALA A 28 -23.72 20.11 -30.90
C ALA A 28 -22.20 19.76 -30.99
N THR A 29 -21.65 19.47 -29.80
CA THR A 29 -20.72 18.36 -29.46
C THR A 29 -19.76 17.81 -30.52
N PRO A 30 -18.44 17.91 -30.33
CA PRO A 30 -17.50 16.92 -30.84
C PRO A 30 -17.57 15.64 -30.00
N SER A 31 -18.49 14.72 -30.35
CA SER A 31 -18.27 13.30 -30.05
C SER A 31 -17.05 12.84 -30.84
N GLN A 32 -16.00 12.39 -30.15
CA GLN A 32 -14.90 11.68 -30.80
C GLN A 32 -15.10 10.19 -30.58
N GLU A 33 -15.65 9.55 -31.62
CA GLU A 33 -16.10 8.16 -31.61
C GLU A 33 -15.03 7.21 -32.18
N ALA A 34 -14.84 6.08 -31.50
CA ALA A 34 -14.27 4.80 -31.93
C ALA A 34 -13.00 4.74 -32.84
N PRO A 35 -11.94 4.05 -32.37
CA PRO A 35 -11.20 3.10 -33.18
C PRO A 35 -12.09 1.88 -33.51
N ALA A 36 -12.03 1.39 -34.75
CA ALA A 36 -12.95 0.38 -35.27
C ALA A 36 -12.84 -1.01 -34.61
N GLU A 37 -14.00 -1.60 -34.36
CA GLU A 37 -14.22 -3.04 -34.15
C GLU A 37 -14.31 -3.76 -35.50
N PRO A 38 -13.58 -4.88 -35.68
CA PRO A 38 -13.96 -5.92 -36.65
C PRO A 38 -14.83 -6.97 -35.96
N ALA A 39 -16.02 -7.18 -36.51
CA ALA A 39 -17.09 -8.00 -35.93
C ALA A 39 -16.79 -9.51 -35.85
N GLU A 40 -17.69 -10.17 -35.12
CA GLU A 40 -17.94 -11.61 -34.97
C GLU A 40 -17.88 -12.39 -36.32
N GLN A 41 -17.63 -13.71 -36.35
CA GLN A 41 -18.59 -14.80 -36.07
C GLN A 41 -17.87 -16.18 -36.23
N PRO A 42 -18.49 -17.35 -35.95
CA PRO A 42 -19.71 -17.61 -35.17
C PRO A 42 -19.52 -18.65 -34.03
N ILE A 43 -20.56 -18.74 -33.20
CA ILE A 43 -20.89 -19.88 -32.34
C ILE A 43 -21.06 -21.20 -33.11
N ASP A 44 -20.74 -22.33 -32.48
CA ASP A 44 -21.48 -23.58 -32.73
C ASP A 44 -21.64 -24.38 -31.42
N ASP A 45 -22.85 -24.91 -31.28
CA ASP A 45 -23.49 -25.50 -30.11
C ASP A 45 -22.78 -26.79 -29.63
N ALA A 46 -22.61 -27.01 -28.32
CA ALA A 46 -23.57 -27.47 -27.31
C ALA A 46 -23.87 -28.99 -27.35
N GLN A 47 -24.20 -29.53 -26.16
CA GLN A 47 -24.44 -30.95 -25.84
C GLN A 47 -23.18 -31.85 -25.91
N GLY A 48 -22.65 -32.43 -24.84
CA GLY A 48 -23.06 -32.47 -23.43
C GLY A 48 -23.25 -33.90 -22.94
N LYS A 49 -22.61 -34.26 -21.81
CA LYS A 49 -22.97 -35.38 -20.92
C LYS A 49 -22.07 -35.44 -19.68
N THR A 50 -22.70 -35.49 -18.50
CA THR A 50 -22.34 -36.26 -17.28
C THR A 50 -20.86 -36.36 -16.84
N ALA A 51 -20.46 -36.10 -15.58
CA ALA A 51 -21.25 -36.11 -14.34
C ALA A 51 -20.59 -35.31 -13.19
N GLN A 52 -21.42 -34.70 -12.34
CA GLN A 52 -21.29 -34.83 -10.88
C GLN A 52 -22.17 -36.06 -10.48
N PRO A 53 -21.90 -36.83 -9.41
CA PRO A 53 -21.35 -36.41 -8.11
C PRO A 53 -20.04 -37.18 -7.77
N GLU A 54 -19.38 -37.05 -6.61
CA GLU A 54 -19.80 -37.56 -5.30
C GLU A 54 -19.07 -36.87 -4.13
N VAL A 55 -19.76 -36.82 -3.00
CA VAL A 55 -19.31 -36.33 -1.70
C VAL A 55 -18.03 -37.02 -1.18
N GLY A 56 -16.97 -36.24 -0.98
CA GLY A 56 -15.72 -36.65 -0.35
C GLY A 56 -15.67 -36.42 1.16
N THR A 57 -16.80 -36.51 1.88
CA THR A 57 -16.85 -36.35 3.35
C THR A 57 -16.32 -37.62 4.03
N ALA A 58 -15.02 -37.86 3.90
CA ALA A 58 -14.34 -38.98 4.55
C ALA A 58 -14.36 -38.79 6.07
N HIS A 59 -15.25 -39.53 6.72
CA HIS A 59 -15.28 -39.83 8.15
C HIS A 59 -13.88 -39.76 8.80
N ARG A 60 -13.74 -38.93 9.85
CA ARG A 60 -12.87 -39.33 10.97
C ARG A 60 -13.56 -40.50 11.67
N PRO A 61 -12.92 -41.67 11.83
CA PRO A 61 -13.38 -42.64 12.81
C PRO A 61 -13.34 -41.98 14.19
N VAL A 62 -14.44 -42.11 14.91
CA VAL A 62 -14.52 -41.81 16.34
C VAL A 62 -13.99 -43.02 17.10
N ASP A 63 -13.23 -42.76 18.16
CA ASP A 63 -12.76 -43.67 19.20
C ASP A 63 -12.41 -45.12 18.83
N GLU A 64 -11.11 -45.38 18.68
CA GLU A 64 -10.51 -46.60 19.20
C GLU A 64 -9.50 -46.19 20.29
N PRO A 65 -9.71 -46.55 21.57
CA PRO A 65 -8.76 -46.25 22.62
C PRO A 65 -7.53 -47.13 22.44
N LEU A 66 -6.47 -46.57 21.84
CA LEU A 66 -5.14 -47.16 21.84
C LEU A 66 -4.77 -47.50 23.29
N SER A 67 -4.82 -48.80 23.61
CA SER A 67 -4.46 -49.33 24.92
C SER A 67 -3.03 -48.92 25.25
N ILE A 68 -2.90 -47.93 26.13
CA ILE A 68 -1.62 -47.49 26.67
C ILE A 68 -1.12 -48.63 27.56
N GLN A 69 -0.37 -49.57 26.97
CA GLN A 69 0.47 -50.47 27.74
C GLN A 69 1.51 -49.62 28.44
N THR A 70 1.27 -49.39 29.72
CA THR A 70 2.18 -48.67 30.61
C THR A 70 3.34 -49.60 30.98
N GLU A 71 4.19 -49.91 30.01
CA GLU A 71 5.51 -50.46 30.32
C GLU A 71 6.31 -49.39 31.08
N PRO A 72 6.90 -49.71 32.24
CA PRO A 72 7.77 -48.79 32.94
C PRO A 72 9.07 -48.65 32.14
N PHE A 73 9.08 -47.71 31.20
CA PHE A 73 10.28 -47.33 30.47
C PHE A 73 11.28 -46.71 31.44
N THR A 74 12.12 -47.55 32.03
CA THR A 74 13.28 -47.15 32.82
C THR A 74 14.10 -46.18 31.98
N PRO A 75 14.31 -44.91 32.42
CA PRO A 75 15.06 -43.96 31.63
C PRO A 75 16.48 -44.50 31.41
N PRO A 76 16.93 -44.67 30.16
CA PRO A 76 18.32 -44.96 29.88
C PRO A 76 19.17 -43.84 30.49
N GLN A 77 20.09 -44.24 31.36
CA GLN A 77 20.96 -43.37 32.12
C GLN A 77 21.63 -42.33 31.19
N GLU A 78 21.54 -41.05 31.55
CA GLU A 78 22.09 -39.96 30.72
C GLU A 78 23.58 -40.22 30.42
N PRO A 79 24.01 -40.28 29.13
CA PRO A 79 25.42 -40.13 28.84
C PRO A 79 25.86 -38.73 29.29
N PRO A 80 27.07 -38.58 29.87
CA PRO A 80 27.43 -37.38 30.58
C PRO A 80 27.33 -36.14 29.70
N THR A 81 26.72 -35.10 30.26
CA THR A 81 26.56 -33.76 29.68
C THR A 81 27.92 -33.12 29.43
N THR A 82 28.59 -33.53 28.36
CA THR A 82 29.76 -32.81 27.87
C THR A 82 29.29 -31.42 27.44
N PRO A 83 29.85 -30.32 27.98
CA PRO A 83 29.55 -29.00 27.45
C PRO A 83 29.92 -29.03 25.96
N PRO A 84 29.14 -28.39 25.07
CA PRO A 84 29.44 -28.39 23.65
C PRO A 84 30.83 -27.77 23.45
N THR A 85 31.81 -28.63 23.18
CA THR A 85 33.20 -28.24 22.98
C THR A 85 33.22 -27.12 21.96
N SER A 86 33.76 -25.97 22.36
CA SER A 86 33.88 -24.77 21.54
C SER A 86 34.89 -25.01 20.41
N ALA A 87 34.47 -25.79 19.41
CA ALA A 87 35.23 -26.07 18.20
C ALA A 87 35.21 -24.82 17.32
N SER A 88 36.00 -23.82 17.72
CA SER A 88 36.31 -22.59 16.99
C SER A 88 37.20 -22.88 15.77
N THR A 89 36.69 -23.76 14.89
CA THR A 89 37.31 -24.05 13.60
C THR A 89 37.17 -22.84 12.68
N PRO A 90 38.19 -22.53 11.85
CA PRO A 90 38.18 -21.34 10.99
C PRO A 90 37.02 -21.33 9.98
N ALA A 91 36.49 -22.51 9.61
CA ALA A 91 35.32 -22.66 8.76
C ALA A 91 34.05 -22.08 9.42
N ILE A 92 33.82 -22.31 10.72
CA ILE A 92 32.65 -21.80 11.44
C ILE A 92 32.74 -20.27 11.58
N THR A 93 33.92 -19.73 11.86
CA THR A 93 34.14 -18.27 11.90
C THR A 93 33.87 -17.61 10.55
N ARG A 94 34.37 -18.19 9.45
CA ARG A 94 34.14 -17.68 8.09
C ARG A 94 32.66 -17.71 7.69
N ASN A 95 31.95 -18.78 8.03
CA ASN A 95 30.51 -18.87 7.79
C ASN A 95 29.74 -17.80 8.60
N ARG A 96 30.10 -17.60 9.87
CA ARG A 96 29.51 -16.54 10.71
C ARG A 96 29.71 -15.14 10.12
N GLU A 97 30.91 -14.84 9.61
CA GLU A 97 31.21 -13.56 8.95
C GLU A 97 30.36 -13.35 7.68
N LEU A 98 30.23 -14.39 6.84
CA LEU A 98 29.37 -14.35 5.65
C LEU A 98 27.90 -14.09 5.99
N LEU A 99 27.39 -14.73 7.05
CA LEU A 99 26.03 -14.48 7.56
C LEU A 99 25.86 -13.04 8.02
N MET A 100 26.80 -12.52 8.83
CA MET A 100 26.78 -11.12 9.29
C MET A 100 26.78 -10.12 8.12
N LYS A 101 27.62 -10.36 7.11
CA LYS A 101 27.70 -9.52 5.90
C LYS A 101 26.41 -9.59 5.06
N GLY A 102 25.78 -10.76 4.98
CA GLY A 102 24.47 -10.95 4.34
C GLY A 102 23.34 -10.21 5.05
N HIS A 103 23.29 -10.29 6.39
CA HIS A 103 22.33 -9.53 7.20
C HIS A 103 22.54 -8.02 7.07
N ALA A 104 23.79 -7.53 7.16
CA ALA A 104 24.13 -6.12 7.00
C ALA A 104 23.64 -5.57 5.63
N LYS A 105 23.93 -6.26 4.53
CA LYS A 105 23.46 -5.87 3.18
C LYS A 105 21.94 -5.89 3.04
N THR A 106 21.27 -6.80 3.75
CA THR A 106 19.80 -6.87 3.78
C THR A 106 19.19 -5.71 4.58
N GLN A 107 19.81 -5.35 5.69
CA GLN A 107 19.41 -4.21 6.53
C GLN A 107 19.68 -2.86 5.83
N GLU A 108 20.80 -2.72 5.14
CA GLU A 108 21.13 -1.53 4.33
C GLU A 108 20.06 -1.28 3.26
N ARG A 109 19.66 -2.33 2.52
CA ARG A 109 18.56 -2.27 1.53
C ARG A 109 17.22 -1.91 2.17
N LYS A 110 16.95 -2.39 3.39
CA LYS A 110 15.75 -2.01 4.16
C LYS A 110 15.80 -0.53 4.54
N GLN A 111 16.91 -0.04 5.08
CA GLN A 111 17.11 1.36 5.48
C GLN A 111 16.95 2.31 4.30
N LYS A 112 17.62 2.04 3.16
CA LYS A 112 17.48 2.83 1.92
C LYS A 112 16.02 3.00 1.45
N LYS A 113 15.16 2.00 1.66
CA LYS A 113 13.72 2.10 1.36
C LYS A 113 12.96 2.94 2.40
N LEU A 114 13.27 2.81 3.68
CA LEU A 114 12.70 3.64 4.75
C LEU A 114 13.07 5.12 4.58
N ASP A 115 14.33 5.41 4.24
CA ASP A 115 14.81 6.77 4.06
C ASP A 115 14.22 7.42 2.79
N ARG A 116 13.97 6.64 1.73
CA ARG A 116 13.24 7.11 0.54
C ARG A 116 11.78 7.46 0.86
N ILE A 117 11.09 6.70 1.74
CA ILE A 117 9.76 7.10 2.25
C ILE A 117 9.86 8.41 3.04
N MET A 118 10.88 8.58 3.88
CA MET A 118 11.06 9.79 4.67
C MET A 118 11.37 11.03 3.81
N ALA A 119 12.10 10.87 2.70
CA ALA A 119 12.29 11.92 1.71
C ALA A 119 10.96 12.35 1.05
N MET A 120 10.05 11.40 0.75
CA MET A 120 8.72 11.72 0.21
C MET A 120 7.88 12.57 1.18
N PHE A 121 7.99 12.36 2.49
CA PHE A 121 7.36 13.23 3.50
C PHE A 121 7.92 14.65 3.50
N GLU A 122 9.16 14.85 3.05
CA GLU A 122 9.82 16.16 2.97
C GLU A 122 9.48 16.87 1.66
N GLU A 123 9.46 16.13 0.55
CA GLU A 123 8.98 16.59 -0.76
C GLU A 123 7.51 17.06 -0.69
N LYS A 124 6.59 16.24 -0.14
CA LYS A 124 5.18 16.62 0.08
C LYS A 124 5.00 17.79 1.05
N LYS A 125 6.00 18.11 1.89
CA LYS A 125 5.98 19.30 2.75
C LYS A 125 6.37 20.58 1.98
N GLN A 126 7.24 20.46 0.98
CA GLN A 126 7.69 21.59 0.15
C GLN A 126 6.62 22.03 -0.85
N ASP A 127 5.81 21.10 -1.36
CA ASP A 127 4.73 21.33 -2.32
C ASP A 127 3.54 22.15 -1.76
N GLY A 128 3.60 22.65 -0.51
CA GLY A 128 2.62 23.56 0.09
C GLY A 128 1.21 22.99 0.33
N SER A 129 0.93 21.77 -0.13
CA SER A 129 -0.42 21.20 -0.24
C SER A 129 -1.19 21.05 1.09
N THR A 130 -0.50 20.89 2.24
CA THR A 130 -1.13 20.85 3.58
C THR A 130 -0.11 21.13 4.69
N SER A 131 -0.52 21.76 5.79
CA SER A 131 0.31 22.05 6.98
C SER A 131 0.97 20.83 7.65
N SER A 132 0.55 19.61 7.28
CA SER A 132 1.14 18.34 7.68
C SER A 132 1.18 17.41 6.47
N PRO A 133 2.35 16.90 6.02
CA PRO A 133 2.44 16.00 4.87
C PRO A 133 1.77 14.66 5.18
N GLN A 134 0.72 14.33 4.44
CA GLN A 134 0.00 13.06 4.55
C GLN A 134 0.43 12.09 3.44
N VAL A 135 0.69 10.84 3.84
CA VAL A 135 1.10 9.74 2.96
C VAL A 135 0.16 8.56 3.17
N THR A 136 -0.35 8.01 2.09
CA THR A 136 -1.19 6.79 2.07
C THR A 136 -0.33 5.55 1.82
N ASN A 137 -0.91 4.35 1.92
CA ASN A 137 -0.16 3.13 1.57
C ASN A 137 0.17 3.09 0.07
N ASN A 138 -0.80 3.49 -0.77
CA ASN A 138 -0.71 3.53 -2.23
C ASN A 138 0.40 4.48 -2.72
N ASP A 139 0.66 5.57 -2.00
CA ASP A 139 1.78 6.48 -2.26
C ASP A 139 3.14 5.76 -2.15
N VAL A 140 3.32 4.97 -1.08
CA VAL A 140 4.55 4.21 -0.83
C VAL A 140 4.68 3.03 -1.79
N GLU A 141 3.57 2.41 -2.17
CA GLU A 141 3.50 1.36 -3.18
C GLU A 141 4.11 1.86 -4.51
N LYS A 142 3.61 3.01 -5.00
CA LYS A 142 4.09 3.69 -6.21
C LYS A 142 5.53 4.17 -6.10
N LEU A 143 5.93 4.74 -4.95
CA LEU A 143 7.29 5.26 -4.73
C LEU A 143 8.37 4.17 -4.77
N LEU A 144 8.08 3.00 -4.22
CA LEU A 144 9.06 1.92 -4.01
C LEU A 144 8.90 0.73 -4.97
N HIS A 145 7.84 0.69 -5.78
CA HIS A 145 7.44 -0.44 -6.62
C HIS A 145 7.44 -1.76 -5.83
N VAL A 146 6.65 -1.78 -4.74
CA VAL A 146 6.44 -2.95 -3.87
C VAL A 146 4.94 -3.25 -3.80
N SER A 147 4.53 -4.36 -3.18
CA SER A 147 3.11 -4.62 -2.93
C SER A 147 2.56 -3.83 -1.74
N ASP A 148 1.25 -3.55 -1.73
CA ASP A 148 0.48 -2.98 -0.60
C ASP A 148 0.91 -3.51 0.78
N ALA A 149 0.95 -4.83 0.98
CA ALA A 149 1.36 -5.44 2.24
C ALA A 149 2.81 -5.12 2.64
N THR A 150 3.70 -4.95 1.65
CA THR A 150 5.10 -4.58 1.86
C THR A 150 5.23 -3.09 2.22
N ALA A 151 4.45 -2.22 1.57
CA ALA A 151 4.37 -0.80 1.90
C ALA A 151 3.85 -0.58 3.33
N THR A 152 2.78 -1.30 3.72
CA THR A 152 2.25 -1.28 5.10
C THR A 152 3.30 -1.76 6.10
N ARG A 153 4.12 -2.76 5.74
CA ARG A 153 5.22 -3.24 6.60
C ARG A 153 6.29 -2.17 6.82
N TYR A 154 6.68 -1.40 5.80
CA TYR A 154 7.65 -0.31 5.95
C TYR A 154 7.09 0.86 6.77
N LEU A 155 5.85 1.27 6.52
CA LEU A 155 5.18 2.31 7.31
C LEU A 155 5.03 1.87 8.79
N SER A 156 4.69 0.60 9.04
CA SER A 156 4.64 0.02 10.38
C SER A 156 6.00 0.02 11.10
N ILE A 157 7.11 -0.04 10.36
CA ILE A 157 8.47 0.09 10.93
C ILE A 157 8.72 1.54 11.32
N LEU A 158 8.42 2.52 10.46
CA LEU A 158 8.56 3.95 10.79
C LEU A 158 7.70 4.39 11.98
N VAL A 159 6.51 3.79 12.13
CA VAL A 159 5.65 4.00 13.31
C VAL A 159 6.25 3.41 14.58
N LYS A 160 6.85 2.22 14.52
CA LYS A 160 7.58 1.60 15.65
C LYS A 160 8.86 2.37 16.02
N GLU A 161 9.51 2.98 15.03
CA GLU A 161 10.68 3.86 15.21
C GLU A 161 10.28 5.29 15.65
N GLY A 162 8.99 5.61 15.74
CA GLY A 162 8.50 6.94 16.14
C GLY A 162 8.74 8.06 15.14
N ARG A 163 9.16 7.74 13.90
CA ARG A 163 9.44 8.72 12.82
C ARG A 163 8.16 9.23 12.14
N VAL A 164 7.10 8.42 12.19
CA VAL A 164 5.81 8.64 11.53
C VAL A 164 4.68 8.21 12.48
N ARG A 165 3.54 8.90 12.46
CA ARG A 165 2.32 8.54 13.19
C ARG A 165 1.28 7.99 12.22
N ARG A 166 0.56 6.94 12.64
CA ARG A 166 -0.60 6.42 11.90
C ARG A 166 -1.87 7.11 12.38
N VAL A 167 -2.56 7.79 11.47
CA VAL A 167 -3.87 8.39 11.70
C VAL A 167 -4.91 7.44 11.09
N GLY A 168 -5.85 6.96 11.92
CA GLY A 168 -6.80 5.91 11.55
C GLY A 168 -6.44 4.53 12.13
N LYS A 169 -7.47 3.69 12.25
CA LYS A 169 -7.41 2.39 12.94
C LYS A 169 -7.21 1.24 11.95
N THR A 170 -8.07 1.14 10.94
CA THR A 170 -8.15 0.04 9.97
C THR A 170 -8.75 0.53 8.65
N GLY A 171 -8.37 -0.08 7.51
CA GLY A 171 -9.03 0.13 6.21
C GLY A 171 -8.50 1.32 5.39
N ALA A 172 -9.26 1.73 4.37
CA ALA A 172 -8.87 2.74 3.39
C ALA A 172 -8.65 4.15 3.95
N GLY A 173 -9.22 4.46 5.13
CA GLY A 173 -9.03 5.73 5.83
C GLY A 173 -7.74 5.82 6.67
N VAL A 174 -6.79 4.90 6.50
CA VAL A 174 -5.51 4.92 7.20
C VAL A 174 -4.51 5.80 6.45
N VAL A 175 -4.16 6.93 7.03
CA VAL A 175 -3.13 7.86 6.53
C VAL A 175 -1.99 7.96 7.53
N TYR A 176 -0.82 8.37 7.05
CA TYR A 176 0.40 8.49 7.84
C TYR A 176 0.91 9.93 7.78
N THR A 177 1.34 10.46 8.92
CA THR A 177 1.89 11.81 9.07
C THR A 177 3.29 11.75 9.69
N LYS A 178 4.18 12.68 9.33
CA LYS A 178 5.48 12.82 10.02
C LYS A 178 5.24 13.16 11.51
N ALA A 179 6.00 12.52 12.40
CA ALA A 179 5.69 12.46 13.84
C ALA A 179 6.02 13.73 14.65
#